data_AF-A0A966PU54-F1
#
_entry.id   AF-A0A966PU54-F1
#
_cell.length_a   1.000
_cell.length_b   1.000
_cell.length_c   1.000
_cell.angle_alpha   90.00
_cell.angle_beta   90.00
_cell.angle_gamma   90.00
#
_symmetry.space_group_name_H-M   'P 1'
#
loop_
_entity.id
_entity.type
_entity.pdbx_description
1 polymer ?
#
loop_
_entity_poly.entity_id
_entity_poly.type
_entity_poly.pdbx_seq_one_letter_code
_entity_poly.pdbx_strand_id
1 'polypeptide(L)' 'MGDKVSSRKAALRGGAPIVPGTTEFLKSADEITQFAKTHGFPVAIKAAYGGGGRGMKVVHDQKSVQEAMESAQR' A
#
# COMPACT_ATOMS: atom_id res chain seq x y z
N MET A 1 16.54 -6.19 -4.11
CA MET A 1 15.11 -5.86 -3.91
C MET A 1 15.07 -4.48 -3.26
N GLY A 2 14.88 -3.42 -4.04
CA GLY A 2 15.07 -2.04 -3.56
C GLY A 2 13.81 -1.40 -2.98
N ASP A 3 12.64 -1.95 -3.30
CA ASP A 3 11.35 -1.40 -2.93
C ASP A 3 10.32 -2.52 -2.65
N LYS A 4 9.21 -2.15 -2.01
CA LYS A 4 8.17 -3.10 -1.60
C LYS A 4 7.38 -3.67 -2.78
N VAL A 5 7.28 -2.94 -3.89
CA VAL A 5 6.59 -3.40 -5.10
C VAL A 5 7.41 -4.48 -5.80
N SER A 6 8.72 -4.27 -6.00
CA SER A 6 9.61 -5.29 -6.55
C SER A 6 9.70 -6.53 -5.66
N SER A 7 9.72 -6.34 -4.34
CA SER A 7 9.64 -7.42 -3.34
C SER A 7 8.38 -8.26 -3.50
N ARG A 8 7.22 -7.61 -3.64
CA ARG A 8 5.93 -8.30 -3.85
C ARG A 8 5.90 -9.06 -5.17
N LYS A 9 6.35 -8.45 -6.26
CA LYS A 9 6.42 -9.12 -7.59
C LYS A 9 7.30 -10.38 -7.52
N ALA A 10 8.42 -10.32 -6.80
CA ALA A 10 9.29 -11.47 -6.60
C ALA A 10 8.62 -12.57 -5.77
N ALA A 11 7.94 -12.20 -4.67
CA ALA A 11 7.20 -13.16 -3.84
C ALA A 11 6.08 -13.86 -4.64
N LEU A 12 5.34 -13.12 -5.46
CA LEU A 12 4.33 -13.68 -6.37
C LEU A 12 4.94 -14.68 -7.36
N ARG A 13 6.05 -14.31 -8.03
CA ARG A 13 6.73 -15.22 -8.96
C ARG A 13 7.26 -16.47 -8.27
N GLY A 14 7.64 -16.38 -7.00
CA GLY A 14 8.09 -17.50 -6.19
C GLY A 14 6.95 -18.37 -5.62
N GLY A 15 5.68 -18.04 -5.89
CA GLY A 15 4.53 -18.79 -5.38
C GLY A 15 4.28 -18.60 -3.89
N ALA A 16 4.86 -17.57 -3.26
CA ALA A 16 4.65 -17.33 -1.84
C ALA A 16 3.18 -16.87 -1.60
N PRO A 17 2.51 -17.38 -0.55
CA PRO A 17 1.23 -16.83 -0.13
C PRO A 17 1.45 -15.42 0.41
N ILE A 18 0.79 -14.43 -0.19
CA ILE A 18 0.96 -13.03 0.20
C ILE A 18 -0.38 -12.38 0.53
N VAL A 19 -0.34 -11.42 1.46
CA VAL A 19 -1.48 -10.55 1.77
C VAL A 19 -1.84 -9.73 0.52
N PRO A 20 -3.13 -9.54 0.18
CA PRO A 20 -3.55 -8.69 -0.93
C PRO A 20 -2.88 -7.31 -0.87
N GLY A 21 -2.48 -6.79 -2.03
CA GLY A 21 -1.86 -5.49 -2.14
C GLY A 21 -1.41 -5.20 -3.56
N THR A 22 -1.17 -3.93 -3.86
CA THR A 22 -0.87 -3.48 -5.21
C THR A 22 0.49 -3.96 -5.68
N THR A 23 0.57 -4.30 -6.98
CA THR A 23 1.82 -4.66 -7.66
C THR A 23 2.41 -3.48 -8.43
N GLU A 24 1.81 -2.31 -8.37
CA GLU A 24 2.34 -1.07 -8.93
C GLU A 24 2.37 0.01 -7.84
N PHE A 25 3.18 1.04 -8.08
CA PHE A 25 3.18 2.22 -7.23
C PHE A 25 1.86 2.97 -7.40
N LEU A 26 1.25 3.33 -6.27
CA LEU A 26 0.04 4.15 -6.24
C LEU A 26 0.35 5.56 -6.76
N LYS A 27 -0.54 6.11 -7.60
CA LYS A 27 -0.41 7.48 -8.13
C LYS A 27 -1.44 8.43 -7.54
N SER A 28 -2.55 7.92 -7.00
CA SER A 28 -3.62 8.74 -6.41
C SER A 28 -4.33 8.09 -5.22
N ALA A 29 -5.09 8.89 -4.48
CA ALA A 29 -5.92 8.47 -3.37
C ALA A 29 -7.12 7.61 -3.85
N ASP A 30 -7.55 7.83 -5.08
CA ASP A 30 -8.61 7.03 -5.70
C ASP A 30 -8.21 5.56 -5.86
N GLU A 31 -6.95 5.27 -6.18
CA GLU A 31 -6.46 3.89 -6.26
C GLU A 31 -6.54 3.18 -4.90
N ILE A 32 -6.26 3.89 -3.79
CA ILE A 32 -6.41 3.36 -2.44
C ILE A 32 -7.89 3.10 -2.14
N THR A 33 -8.77 4.03 -2.51
CA THR A 33 -10.22 3.89 -2.32
C THR A 33 -10.77 2.70 -3.12
N GLN A 34 -10.34 2.50 -4.36
CA GLN A 34 -10.75 1.35 -5.17
C GLN A 34 -10.24 0.04 -4.56
N PHE A 35 -8.99 0.00 -4.11
CA PHE A 35 -8.44 -1.16 -3.43
C PHE A 35 -9.25 -1.51 -2.17
N ALA A 36 -9.58 -0.51 -1.34
CA ALA A 36 -10.36 -0.69 -0.13
C ALA A 36 -11.83 -1.07 -0.41
N LYS A 37 -12.43 -0.61 -1.51
CA LYS A 37 -13.78 -1.07 -1.93
C LYS A 37 -13.79 -2.56 -2.29
N THR A 38 -12.71 -3.07 -2.88
CA THR A 38 -12.58 -4.48 -3.24
C THR A 38 -12.21 -5.37 -2.06
N HIS A 39 -11.35 -4.89 -1.15
CA HIS A 39 -10.75 -5.72 -0.09
C HIS A 39 -11.22 -5.37 1.33
N GLY A 40 -11.98 -4.29 1.51
CA GLY A 40 -12.41 -3.78 2.79
C GLY A 40 -11.37 -2.88 3.47
N PHE A 41 -11.84 -2.11 4.44
CA PHE A 41 -11.02 -1.42 5.43
C PHE A 41 -10.82 -2.32 6.68
N PRO A 42 -9.75 -2.14 7.46
CA PRO A 42 -8.67 -1.14 7.28
C PRO A 42 -7.67 -1.54 6.19
N VAL A 43 -7.04 -0.54 5.56
CA VAL A 43 -5.95 -0.73 4.60
C VAL A 43 -4.66 -0.08 5.09
N ALA A 44 -3.51 -0.67 4.76
CA ALA A 44 -2.21 -0.12 5.13
C ALA A 44 -1.50 0.49 3.91
N ILE A 45 -1.25 1.80 3.96
CA ILE A 45 -0.42 2.52 3.00
C ILE A 45 1.03 2.44 3.47
N LYS A 46 1.96 2.06 2.57
CA LYS A 46 3.38 1.93 2.88
C LYS A 46 4.23 2.66 1.85
N ALA A 47 5.17 3.47 2.31
CA ALA A 47 6.20 4.07 1.47
C ALA A 47 7.02 2.96 0.78
N ALA A 48 7.20 3.05 -0.53
CA ALA A 48 7.81 1.96 -1.30
C ALA A 48 9.29 1.71 -0.96
N TYR A 49 10.05 2.79 -0.72
CA TYR A 49 11.49 2.75 -0.44
C TYR A 49 11.87 2.87 1.05
N GLY A 50 10.89 2.93 1.96
CA GLY A 50 11.14 3.12 3.40
C GLY A 50 11.52 1.85 4.18
N GLY A 51 12.24 2.00 5.30
CA GLY A 51 12.65 0.91 6.21
C GLY A 51 12.59 1.31 7.70
N GLY A 52 12.56 0.31 8.60
CA GLY A 52 12.54 0.53 10.05
C GLY A 52 11.19 0.99 10.62
N GLY A 53 10.07 0.58 9.99
CA GLY A 53 8.71 0.88 10.47
C GLY A 53 8.20 2.31 10.18
N ARG A 54 9.04 3.18 9.61
CA ARG A 54 8.68 4.54 9.22
C ARG A 54 8.02 4.57 7.84
N GLY A 55 7.05 5.46 7.65
CA GLY A 55 6.32 5.61 6.37
C GLY A 55 5.19 4.60 6.16
N MET A 56 4.54 4.14 7.24
CA MET A 56 3.31 3.35 7.16
C MET A 56 2.15 4.11 7.79
N LYS A 57 0.98 4.09 7.15
CA LYS A 57 -0.28 4.62 7.67
C LYS A 57 -1.36 3.56 7.55
N VAL A 58 -2.16 3.40 8.61
CA VAL A 58 -3.34 2.54 8.60
C VAL A 58 -4.55 3.43 8.43
N VAL A 59 -5.37 3.13 7.42
CA VAL A 59 -6.54 3.90 7.04
C VAL A 59 -7.77 3.06 7.38
N HIS A 60 -8.67 3.61 8.18
CA HIS A 60 -9.83 2.88 8.71
C HIS A 60 -11.12 3.15 7.93
N ASP A 61 -11.17 4.22 7.14
CA ASP A 61 -12.35 4.61 6.38
C ASP A 61 -11.97 5.37 5.11
N GLN A 62 -12.95 5.55 4.22
CA GLN A 62 -12.74 6.26 2.97
C GLN A 62 -12.41 7.75 3.16
N LYS A 63 -12.89 8.38 4.25
CA LYS A 63 -12.72 9.82 4.48
C LYS A 63 -11.28 10.18 4.82
N SER A 64 -10.56 9.27 5.45
CA SER A 64 -9.16 9.43 5.86
C SER A 64 -8.14 9.08 4.76
N VAL A 65 -8.57 8.57 3.60
CA VAL A 65 -7.67 8.13 2.53
C VAL A 65 -6.80 9.26 1.98
N GLN A 66 -7.41 10.42 1.69
CA GLN A 66 -6.70 11.56 1.10
C GLN A 66 -5.58 12.06 2.01
N GLU A 67 -5.91 12.32 3.27
CA GLU A 67 -4.95 12.78 4.28
C GLU A 67 -3.84 11.73 4.51
N ALA A 68 -4.19 10.45 4.55
CA ALA A 68 -3.22 9.39 4.74
C ALA A 68 -2.24 9.26 3.57
N MET A 69 -2.69 9.50 2.33
CA MET A 69 -1.81 9.52 1.15
C MET A 69 -0.84 10.71 1.22
N GLU A 70 -1.34 11.91 1.48
CA GLU A 70 -0.51 13.12 1.60
C GLU A 70 0.50 13.01 2.75
N SER A 71 0.10 12.38 3.86
CA SER A 71 1.02 12.11 4.97
C SER A 71 2.06 11.03 4.65
N ALA A 72 1.79 10.12 3.72
CA ALA A 72 2.73 9.06 3.33
C ALA A 72 3.71 9.48 2.23
N GLN A 73 3.43 10.58 1.52
CA GLN A 73 4.30 11.20 0.52
C GLN A 73 5.32 12.19 1.12
N ARG A 74 5.07 12.68 2.33
CA ARG A 74 6.00 13.50 3.12
C ARG A 74 7.06 12.64 3.79
#